data_AF-A0A2W5V7X7-F1
#
_entry.id   AF-A0A2W5V7X7-F1
#
_cell.length_a   1.000
_cell.length_b   1.000
_cell.length_c   1.000
_cell.angle_alpha   90.00
_cell.angle_beta   90.00
_cell.angle_gamma   90.00
#
_symmetry.space_group_name_H-M   'P 1'
#
loop_
_entity.id
_entity.type
_entity.pdbx_description
1 polymer ?
#
loop_
_entity_poly.entity_id
_entity_poly.type
_entity_poly.pdbx_seq_one_letter_code
_entity_poly.pdbx_strand_id
1 'polypeptide(L)'
;MPAKMTRREGLGLAGLAAAALSVSATAASAKPKIDFVTKVDFKDPKWNRDTYARMDGNLDPTKEKCGWIRGTAYGVRPNEAVRPLFEVEGFSFVRIKRLEDGSWRRMLREIVFYRDSQTGEILKTWHNPYTNEDVRVVPIANDPFNFTISEYLPDPPSYGGLQNVKTPKRPYLLNWTEGPDDTLICRNGIDMIYPNALQPDKWVRESSGPMNRVSEHFIYTIKRKDAENPNMTHLPHVGAWSRITPWLPWMLMGQAEGHISYFTTFGTLPGGVKDLKPDLVEAARAVDPKFLSAPTEDYGPSLSSLENYARQQTPAPVPPGWTPPQAPPVPSFPKKPA
;
A
#
# COMPACT_ATOMS: atom_id res chain seq x y z
N MET A 1 -7.68 98.15 -1.50
CA MET A 1 -8.07 98.10 -0.07
C MET A 1 -9.32 97.21 0.04
N PRO A 2 -9.53 96.40 1.10
CA PRO A 2 -8.80 95.24 1.68
C PRO A 2 -9.16 93.90 0.95
N ALA A 3 -8.38 92.79 0.99
CA ALA A 3 -8.17 91.77 2.06
C ALA A 3 -9.47 90.97 2.39
N LYS A 4 -9.58 89.64 2.60
CA LYS A 4 -8.76 88.46 3.00
C LYS A 4 -9.59 87.19 2.61
N MET A 5 -9.06 85.98 2.42
CA MET A 5 -8.77 84.97 3.47
C MET A 5 -8.05 83.75 2.85
N THR A 6 -6.76 83.51 3.18
CA THR A 6 -6.19 82.47 4.09
C THR A 6 -6.22 81.02 3.55
N ARG A 7 -5.13 80.48 2.95
CA ARG A 7 -3.91 79.84 3.53
C ARG A 7 -4.14 78.62 4.44
N ARG A 8 -3.86 77.43 3.89
CA ARG A 8 -2.92 76.39 4.39
C ARG A 8 -2.88 75.29 3.30
N GLU A 9 -1.85 75.21 2.46
CA GLU A 9 -0.51 74.61 2.70
C GLU A 9 -0.64 73.16 3.21
N GLY A 10 -0.09 72.12 2.59
CA GLY A 10 1.04 72.05 1.66
C GLY A 10 0.82 71.04 0.51
N LEU A 11 1.46 71.25 -0.64
CA LEU A 11 2.82 70.77 -0.99
C LEU A 11 2.80 69.24 -1.19
N GLY A 12 3.01 68.69 -2.39
CA GLY A 12 3.60 69.29 -3.58
C GLY A 12 3.20 68.58 -4.88
N LEU A 13 3.00 69.43 -5.88
CA LEU A 13 3.17 69.19 -7.31
C LEU A 13 4.53 68.51 -7.56
N ALA A 14 4.60 67.44 -8.36
CA ALA A 14 4.48 67.38 -9.82
C ALA A 14 5.84 67.50 -10.53
N GLY A 15 6.04 66.58 -11.47
CA GLY A 15 7.15 66.52 -12.42
C GLY A 15 7.03 65.21 -13.20
N LEU A 16 5.98 65.08 -14.03
CA LEU A 16 6.03 65.19 -15.49
C LEU A 16 6.83 64.08 -16.19
N ALA A 17 6.04 63.17 -16.79
CA ALA A 17 6.18 62.64 -18.15
C ALA A 17 7.44 61.86 -18.54
N ALA A 18 7.27 60.54 -18.73
CA ALA A 18 7.54 59.88 -20.01
C ALA A 18 6.92 58.47 -19.99
N ALA A 19 6.22 58.13 -21.07
CA ALA A 19 5.60 56.82 -21.26
C ALA A 19 6.66 55.72 -21.33
N ALA A 20 6.53 54.70 -20.47
CA ALA A 20 7.08 53.38 -20.71
C ALA A 20 5.97 52.37 -20.37
N LEU A 21 5.58 51.61 -21.38
CA LEU A 21 4.71 50.44 -21.28
C LEU A 21 5.28 49.48 -20.23
N SER A 22 4.77 49.53 -19.00
CA SER A 22 5.01 48.45 -18.04
C SER A 22 3.99 47.36 -18.32
N VAL A 23 4.43 46.43 -19.16
CA VAL A 23 3.86 45.09 -19.26
C VAL A 23 3.81 44.54 -17.84
N SER A 24 2.65 44.61 -17.20
CA SER A 24 2.37 43.82 -16.00
C SER A 24 2.17 42.39 -16.46
N ALA A 25 3.26 41.74 -16.85
CA ALA A 25 3.31 40.30 -16.92
C ALA A 25 3.21 39.85 -15.46
N THR A 26 2.00 39.50 -15.05
CA THR A 26 1.78 38.48 -14.05
C THR A 26 2.57 37.27 -14.52
N ALA A 27 3.81 37.14 -14.04
CA ALA A 27 4.53 35.90 -14.07
C ALA A 27 3.72 34.94 -13.20
N ALA A 28 2.70 34.33 -13.79
CA ALA A 28 2.17 33.08 -13.30
C ALA A 28 3.39 32.19 -13.15
N SER A 29 3.84 31.97 -11.92
CA SER A 29 4.90 31.01 -11.63
C SER A 29 4.43 29.70 -12.24
N ALA A 30 4.96 29.37 -13.43
CA ALA A 30 4.70 28.11 -14.06
C ALA A 30 5.11 27.05 -13.03
N LYS A 31 4.17 26.17 -12.66
CA LYS A 31 4.49 25.08 -11.74
C LYS A 31 5.74 24.38 -12.29
N PRO A 32 6.76 24.10 -11.45
CA PRO A 32 7.96 23.42 -11.89
C PRO A 32 7.56 22.17 -12.68
N LYS A 33 8.06 22.04 -13.92
CA LYS A 33 7.78 20.86 -14.74
C LYS A 33 8.42 19.67 -14.05
N ILE A 34 7.59 18.73 -13.60
CA ILE A 34 8.08 17.49 -13.01
C ILE A 34 8.67 16.66 -14.14
N ASP A 35 9.97 16.35 -14.05
CA ASP A 35 10.69 15.60 -15.07
C ASP A 35 10.50 14.09 -14.89
N PHE A 36 10.06 13.39 -15.95
CA PHE A 36 9.91 11.94 -15.97
C PHE A 36 9.92 11.40 -17.41
N VAL A 37 10.31 10.13 -17.57
CA VAL A 37 10.37 9.48 -18.89
C VAL A 37 9.00 8.93 -19.30
N THR A 38 8.56 9.24 -20.52
CA THR A 38 7.29 8.74 -21.09
C THR A 38 7.45 7.82 -22.28
N LYS A 39 8.61 7.83 -22.95
CA LYS A 39 8.88 6.90 -24.05
C LYS A 39 8.94 5.49 -23.47
N VAL A 40 8.00 4.64 -23.88
CA VAL A 40 7.94 3.25 -23.41
C VAL A 40 9.19 2.50 -23.84
N ASP A 41 9.97 2.06 -22.85
CA ASP A 41 11.10 1.17 -23.01
C ASP A 41 11.24 0.28 -21.78
N PHE A 42 10.87 -0.99 -21.91
CA PHE A 42 10.90 -1.94 -20.80
C PHE A 42 12.32 -2.22 -20.30
N LYS A 43 13.35 -1.89 -21.09
CA LYS A 43 14.77 -2.07 -20.74
C LYS A 43 15.41 -0.82 -20.15
N ASP A 44 14.70 0.30 -20.11
CA ASP A 44 15.18 1.53 -19.50
C ASP A 44 14.82 1.57 -17.99
N PRO A 45 15.79 1.55 -17.06
CA PRO A 45 15.52 1.65 -15.64
C PRO A 45 14.88 3.00 -15.23
N LYS A 46 15.10 4.08 -15.98
CA LYS A 46 14.46 5.38 -15.73
C LYS A 46 12.98 5.33 -16.04
N TRP A 47 12.61 4.79 -17.20
CA TRP A 47 11.22 4.58 -17.56
C TRP A 47 10.51 3.64 -16.56
N ASN A 48 11.16 2.55 -16.13
CA ASN A 48 10.60 1.65 -15.11
C ASN A 48 10.36 2.37 -13.78
N ARG A 49 11.37 3.13 -13.29
CA ARG A 49 11.25 3.95 -12.07
C ARG A 49 10.08 4.91 -12.15
N ASP A 50 10.00 5.69 -13.23
CA ASP A 50 9.02 6.76 -13.37
C ASP A 50 7.60 6.24 -13.63
N THR A 51 7.46 5.21 -14.46
CA THR A 51 6.17 4.55 -14.68
C THR A 51 5.68 3.90 -13.38
N TYR A 52 6.54 3.20 -12.64
CA TYR A 52 6.14 2.62 -11.35
C TYR A 52 5.76 3.69 -10.32
N ALA A 53 6.52 4.78 -10.22
CA ALA A 53 6.18 5.90 -9.34
C ALA A 53 4.81 6.52 -9.69
N ARG A 54 4.47 6.63 -10.99
CA ARG A 54 3.15 7.12 -11.43
C ARG A 54 2.02 6.12 -11.19
N MET A 55 2.27 4.80 -11.24
CA MET A 55 1.27 3.80 -10.83
C MET A 55 1.05 3.84 -9.31
N ASP A 56 2.13 3.94 -8.55
CA ASP A 56 2.10 3.79 -7.10
C ASP A 56 1.72 5.08 -6.36
N GLY A 57 1.87 6.25 -6.97
CA GLY A 57 1.42 7.53 -6.41
C GLY A 57 1.13 8.59 -7.45
N ASN A 58 1.14 9.84 -7.00
CA ASN A 58 1.11 11.02 -7.86
C ASN A 58 2.47 11.72 -7.75
N LEU A 59 3.08 12.07 -8.89
CA LEU A 59 4.37 12.78 -8.87
C LEU A 59 4.26 14.23 -8.38
N ASP A 60 3.05 14.80 -8.32
CA ASP A 60 2.80 16.07 -7.63
C ASP A 60 2.73 15.81 -6.11
N PRO A 61 3.72 16.25 -5.32
CA PRO A 61 3.80 15.93 -3.89
C PRO A 61 2.68 16.59 -3.06
N THR A 62 1.94 17.54 -3.62
CA THR A 62 0.78 18.15 -2.97
C THR A 62 -0.45 17.25 -3.03
N LYS A 63 -0.42 16.20 -3.87
CA LYS A 63 -1.50 15.23 -4.04
C LYS A 63 -1.17 13.94 -3.31
N GLU A 64 -2.22 13.21 -2.97
CA GLU A 64 -2.13 11.83 -2.48
C GLU A 64 -2.98 10.92 -3.36
N LYS A 65 -2.56 9.65 -3.48
CA LYS A 65 -3.30 8.60 -4.18
C LYS A 65 -4.03 7.75 -3.15
N CYS A 66 -5.34 7.56 -3.32
CA CYS A 66 -6.10 6.55 -2.60
C CYS A 66 -6.13 5.26 -3.43
N GLY A 67 -5.43 4.22 -2.97
CA GLY A 67 -5.57 2.87 -3.51
C GLY A 67 -6.65 2.10 -2.76
N TRP A 68 -7.43 1.29 -3.45
CA TRP A 68 -8.43 0.40 -2.86
C TRP A 68 -8.17 -1.04 -3.25
N ILE A 69 -8.48 -1.97 -2.34
CA ILE A 69 -8.30 -3.41 -2.54
C ILE A 69 -9.50 -4.17 -2.01
N ARG A 70 -9.92 -5.22 -2.73
CA ARG A 70 -10.96 -6.15 -2.27
C ARG A 70 -10.79 -7.55 -2.84
N GLY A 71 -11.14 -8.56 -2.06
CA GLY A 71 -11.26 -9.94 -2.53
C GLY A 71 -11.50 -10.91 -1.40
N THR A 72 -11.04 -12.16 -1.55
CA THR A 72 -11.31 -13.24 -0.60
C THR A 72 -10.01 -13.85 -0.11
N ALA A 73 -9.95 -14.15 1.19
CA ALA A 73 -8.88 -14.97 1.77
C ALA A 73 -9.34 -16.42 1.90
N TYR A 74 -8.48 -17.34 1.46
CA TYR A 74 -8.74 -18.77 1.48
C TYR A 74 -7.76 -19.48 2.41
N GLY A 75 -8.26 -20.42 3.20
CA GLY A 75 -7.46 -21.35 3.96
C GLY A 75 -7.11 -22.58 3.13
N VAL A 76 -5.82 -22.87 3.06
CA VAL A 76 -5.27 -24.03 2.33
C VAL A 76 -4.63 -24.94 3.36
N ARG A 77 -5.23 -26.10 3.61
CA ARG A 77 -4.75 -27.12 4.55
C ARG A 77 -4.77 -28.50 3.88
N PRO A 78 -3.85 -29.42 4.21
CA PRO A 78 -3.85 -30.75 3.62
C PRO A 78 -5.17 -31.50 3.80
N ASN A 79 -5.44 -32.42 2.88
CA ASN A 79 -6.51 -33.42 2.96
C ASN A 79 -7.95 -32.89 3.00
N GLU A 80 -8.16 -31.62 2.70
CA GLU A 80 -9.49 -31.02 2.53
C GLU A 80 -9.51 -30.03 1.36
N ALA A 81 -10.71 -29.67 0.91
CA ALA A 81 -10.87 -28.63 -0.09
C ALA A 81 -10.41 -27.26 0.45
N VAL A 82 -9.86 -26.43 -0.44
CA VAL A 82 -9.55 -25.03 -0.15
C VAL A 82 -10.83 -24.33 0.32
N ARG A 83 -10.75 -23.61 1.45
CA ARG A 83 -11.91 -23.05 2.13
C ARG A 83 -11.91 -21.52 2.04
N PRO A 84 -12.96 -20.87 1.51
CA PRO A 84 -13.12 -19.42 1.69
C PRO A 84 -13.35 -19.12 3.17
N LEU A 85 -12.62 -18.15 3.73
CA LEU A 85 -12.67 -17.85 5.17
C LEU A 85 -13.41 -16.55 5.48
N PHE A 86 -13.04 -15.49 4.78
CA PHE A 86 -13.60 -14.14 4.94
C PHE A 86 -13.24 -13.30 3.71
N GLU A 87 -14.02 -12.24 3.50
CA GLU A 87 -13.70 -11.21 2.54
C GLU A 87 -12.64 -10.27 3.10
N VAL A 88 -11.86 -9.68 2.22
CA VAL A 88 -10.76 -8.75 2.52
C VAL A 88 -11.11 -7.45 1.82
N GLU A 89 -11.11 -6.34 2.55
CA GLU A 89 -11.29 -5.02 1.96
C GLU A 89 -10.44 -3.99 2.69
N GLY A 90 -9.78 -3.12 1.94
CA GLY A 90 -8.90 -2.12 2.51
C GLY A 90 -8.58 -1.01 1.55
N PHE A 91 -7.76 -0.09 2.03
CA PHE A 91 -7.28 1.02 1.23
C PHE A 91 -5.93 1.49 1.74
N SER A 92 -5.28 2.31 0.92
CA SER A 92 -4.02 2.95 1.26
C SER A 92 -3.98 4.38 0.75
N PHE A 93 -3.23 5.22 1.44
CA PHE A 93 -2.91 6.56 1.00
C PHE A 93 -1.41 6.69 0.77
N VAL A 94 -1.07 7.16 -0.43
CA VAL A 94 0.33 7.31 -0.88
C VAL A 94 0.62 8.74 -1.26
N ARG A 95 1.73 9.28 -0.74
CA ARG A 95 2.35 10.52 -1.22
C ARG A 95 3.78 10.21 -1.64
N ILE A 96 4.21 10.80 -2.75
CA ILE A 96 5.55 10.61 -3.29
C ILE A 96 6.27 11.96 -3.34
N LYS A 97 7.56 11.98 -2.98
CA LYS A 97 8.45 13.15 -3.08
C LYS A 97 9.64 12.83 -3.98
N ARG A 98 10.10 13.79 -4.78
CA ARG A 98 11.34 13.66 -5.57
C ARG A 98 12.55 13.83 -4.64
N LEU A 99 13.55 12.97 -4.78
CA LEU A 99 14.84 13.08 -4.09
C LEU A 99 15.89 13.74 -4.99
N GLU A 100 16.96 14.25 -4.37
CA GLU A 100 18.05 14.98 -5.07
C GLU A 100 18.75 14.12 -6.12
N ASP A 101 18.86 12.81 -5.88
CA ASP A 101 19.47 11.84 -6.80
C ASP A 101 18.55 11.45 -7.98
N GLY A 102 17.36 12.05 -8.06
CA GLY A 102 16.37 11.76 -9.09
C GLY A 102 15.45 10.57 -8.76
N SER A 103 15.65 9.86 -7.66
CA SER A 103 14.74 8.82 -7.19
C SER A 103 13.47 9.39 -6.55
N TRP A 104 12.50 8.53 -6.30
CA TRP A 104 11.23 8.91 -5.69
C TRP A 104 11.08 8.27 -4.31
N ARG A 105 10.85 9.08 -3.28
CA ARG A 105 10.52 8.60 -1.95
C ARG A 105 9.01 8.40 -1.85
N ARG A 106 8.59 7.15 -1.69
CA ARG A 106 7.20 6.79 -1.46
C ARG A 106 6.91 6.73 0.03
N MET A 107 5.86 7.43 0.45
CA MET A 107 5.37 7.41 1.82
C MET A 107 3.92 6.91 1.85
N LEU A 108 3.66 5.88 2.65
CA LEU A 108 2.38 5.18 2.64
C LEU A 108 1.87 4.86 4.04
N ARG A 109 0.55 4.94 4.17
CA ARG A 109 -0.25 4.22 5.18
C ARG A 109 -1.24 3.29 4.49
N GLU A 110 -1.42 2.11 5.04
CA GLU A 110 -2.45 1.16 4.57
C GLU A 110 -3.17 0.52 5.73
N ILE A 111 -4.44 0.22 5.48
CA ILE A 111 -5.28 -0.50 6.41
C ILE A 111 -6.17 -1.47 5.64
N VAL A 112 -6.25 -2.71 6.14
CA VAL A 112 -7.06 -3.78 5.55
C VAL A 112 -7.87 -4.45 6.64
N PHE A 113 -9.17 -4.56 6.40
CA PHE A 113 -10.14 -5.20 7.24
C PHE A 113 -10.60 -6.52 6.65
N TYR A 114 -11.18 -7.35 7.52
CA TYR A 114 -11.80 -8.61 7.14
C TYR A 114 -13.30 -8.48 7.32
N ARG A 115 -14.07 -9.07 6.40
CA ARG A 115 -15.53 -8.99 6.37
C ARG A 115 -16.15 -10.37 6.35
N ASP A 116 -17.34 -10.47 6.95
CA ASP A 116 -18.15 -11.66 6.83
C ASP A 116 -18.58 -11.85 5.37
N SER A 117 -18.41 -13.05 4.84
CA SER A 117 -18.70 -13.33 3.43
C SER A 117 -20.19 -13.35 3.10
N GLN A 118 -21.07 -13.51 4.10
CA GLN A 118 -22.52 -13.54 3.90
C GLN A 118 -23.15 -12.16 4.13
N THR A 119 -22.82 -11.50 5.24
CA THR A 119 -23.41 -10.20 5.61
C THR A 119 -22.67 -9.02 5.02
N GLY A 120 -21.39 -9.19 4.69
CA GLY A 120 -20.51 -8.11 4.25
C GLY A 120 -20.04 -7.18 5.38
N GLU A 121 -20.41 -7.44 6.64
CA GLU A 121 -20.01 -6.62 7.78
C GLU A 121 -18.53 -6.77 8.12
N ILE A 122 -17.90 -5.70 8.61
CA ILE A 122 -16.52 -5.76 9.10
C ILE A 122 -16.47 -6.60 10.38
N LEU A 123 -15.66 -7.66 10.36
CA LEU A 123 -15.55 -8.61 11.46
C LEU A 123 -14.78 -8.00 12.63
N LYS A 124 -15.40 -8.07 13.81
CA LYS A 124 -14.71 -7.85 15.11
C LYS A 124 -14.32 -9.17 15.76
N THR A 125 -15.16 -10.18 15.57
CA THR A 125 -14.97 -11.57 16.00
C THR A 125 -15.23 -12.46 14.80
N TRP A 126 -14.51 -13.57 14.70
CA TRP A 126 -14.67 -14.56 13.64
C TRP A 126 -14.63 -15.96 14.24
N HIS A 127 -15.56 -16.82 13.83
CA HIS A 127 -15.56 -18.22 14.22
C HIS A 127 -14.53 -18.98 13.39
N ASN A 128 -13.45 -19.44 14.03
CA ASN A 128 -12.40 -20.19 13.34
C ASN A 128 -12.86 -21.64 13.11
N PRO A 129 -13.12 -22.07 11.87
CA PRO A 129 -13.66 -23.39 11.57
C PRO A 129 -12.60 -24.50 11.61
N TYR A 130 -11.36 -24.18 12.01
CA TYR A 130 -10.28 -25.14 12.24
C TYR A 130 -10.09 -25.48 13.71
N THR A 131 -10.32 -24.52 14.61
CA THR A 131 -10.22 -24.68 16.06
C THR A 131 -11.57 -24.74 16.75
N ASN A 132 -12.65 -24.37 16.06
CA ASN A 132 -14.01 -24.20 16.59
C ASN A 132 -14.06 -23.17 17.73
N GLU A 133 -13.23 -22.13 17.64
CA GLU A 133 -13.14 -21.03 18.60
C GLU A 133 -13.56 -19.70 17.97
N ASP A 134 -14.23 -18.86 18.74
CA ASP A 134 -14.47 -17.47 18.35
C ASP A 134 -13.24 -16.62 18.70
N VAL A 135 -12.60 -16.04 17.68
CA VAL A 135 -11.37 -15.27 17.83
C VAL A 135 -11.61 -13.79 17.51
N ARG A 136 -10.94 -12.90 18.24
CA ARG A 136 -10.96 -11.47 17.93
C ARG A 136 -10.15 -11.21 16.66
N VAL A 137 -10.75 -10.52 15.70
CA VAL A 137 -10.10 -10.15 14.45
C VAL A 137 -9.20 -8.93 14.66
N VAL A 138 -8.00 -8.97 14.06
CA VAL A 138 -7.05 -7.85 14.08
C VAL A 138 -6.80 -7.39 12.65
N PRO A 139 -7.13 -6.14 12.28
CA PRO A 139 -6.87 -5.64 10.93
C PRO A 139 -5.37 -5.50 10.66
N ILE A 140 -5.00 -5.50 9.38
CA ILE A 140 -3.66 -5.05 8.98
C ILE A 140 -3.68 -3.53 9.04
N ALA A 141 -2.75 -2.94 9.78
CA ALA A 141 -2.62 -1.49 9.91
C ALA A 141 -1.12 -1.14 9.86
N ASN A 142 -0.61 -0.87 8.66
CA ASN A 142 0.80 -0.58 8.46
C ASN A 142 1.02 0.93 8.35
N ASP A 143 1.82 1.46 9.28
CA ASP A 143 2.17 2.87 9.36
C ASP A 143 3.58 3.04 9.96
N PRO A 144 4.58 3.55 9.20
CA PRO A 144 4.56 3.81 7.76
C PRO A 144 5.06 2.58 6.96
N PHE A 145 4.73 2.50 5.67
CA PHE A 145 5.36 1.56 4.74
C PHE A 145 6.06 2.30 3.59
N ASN A 146 7.20 2.89 3.92
CA ASN A 146 7.96 3.79 3.05
C ASN A 146 9.11 3.05 2.38
N PHE A 147 9.34 3.34 1.11
CA PHE A 147 10.53 2.88 0.39
C PHE A 147 10.90 3.85 -0.73
N THR A 148 12.10 3.66 -1.28
CA THR A 148 12.62 4.49 -2.37
C THR A 148 12.48 3.75 -3.69
N ILE A 149 11.84 4.38 -4.67
CA ILE A 149 11.71 3.92 -6.05
C ILE A 149 12.86 4.57 -6.83
N SER A 150 13.87 3.77 -7.16
CA SER A 150 15.10 4.24 -7.83
C SER A 150 15.31 3.54 -9.17
N GLU A 151 16.39 3.90 -9.89
CA GLU A 151 16.84 3.19 -11.10
C GLU A 151 17.48 1.83 -10.78
N TYR A 152 17.57 1.46 -9.50
CA TYR A 152 18.11 0.21 -9.01
C TYR A 152 17.09 -0.56 -8.16
N LEU A 153 17.14 -1.89 -8.24
CA LEU A 153 16.38 -2.76 -7.35
C LEU A 153 16.71 -2.45 -5.89
N PRO A 154 15.69 -2.33 -5.01
CA PRO A 154 15.92 -2.15 -3.59
C PRO A 154 16.50 -3.43 -2.98
N ASP A 155 17.20 -3.26 -1.86
CA ASP A 155 17.45 -4.39 -0.96
C ASP A 155 16.10 -4.93 -0.42
N PRO A 156 16.03 -6.22 -0.02
CA PRO A 156 14.88 -6.74 0.68
C PRO A 156 14.51 -5.87 1.90
N PRO A 157 13.21 -5.67 2.21
CA PRO A 157 12.81 -4.83 3.34
C PRO A 157 13.44 -5.30 4.64
N SER A 158 14.05 -4.41 5.41
CA SER A 158 14.72 -4.82 6.66
C SER A 158 13.76 -5.21 7.78
N TYR A 159 12.47 -4.84 7.67
CA TYR A 159 11.41 -5.09 8.67
C TYR A 159 11.88 -4.76 10.08
N GLY A 160 12.06 -3.47 10.37
CA GLY A 160 12.58 -3.00 11.65
C GLY A 160 13.96 -3.52 12.04
N GLY A 161 14.71 -4.13 11.12
CA GLY A 161 16.02 -4.74 11.37
C GLY A 161 15.99 -6.27 11.56
N LEU A 162 14.83 -6.92 11.40
CA LEU A 162 14.71 -8.40 11.42
C LEU A 162 15.55 -9.08 10.34
N GLN A 163 15.85 -8.39 9.24
CA GLN A 163 16.81 -8.86 8.24
C GLN A 163 17.69 -7.71 7.72
N ASN A 164 18.95 -8.02 7.48
CA ASN A 164 19.93 -7.07 6.94
C ASN A 164 20.65 -7.69 5.74
N VAL A 165 19.90 -7.87 4.65
CA VAL A 165 20.44 -8.41 3.39
C VAL A 165 20.83 -7.26 2.48
N LYS A 166 22.07 -7.27 1.98
CA LYS A 166 22.55 -6.35 0.94
C LYS A 166 22.71 -7.10 -0.37
N THR A 167 22.15 -6.53 -1.43
CA THR A 167 22.23 -7.12 -2.77
C THR A 167 23.10 -6.27 -3.69
N PRO A 168 23.78 -6.87 -4.69
CA PRO A 168 24.47 -6.09 -5.70
C PRO A 168 23.51 -5.13 -6.40
N LYS A 169 23.99 -3.92 -6.71
CA LYS A 169 23.22 -2.94 -7.48
C LYS A 169 22.84 -3.56 -8.82
N ARG A 170 21.53 -3.67 -9.06
CA ARG A 170 20.95 -4.18 -10.31
C ARG A 170 19.96 -3.15 -10.83
N PRO A 171 19.88 -2.94 -12.16
CA PRO A 171 18.88 -2.04 -12.74
C PRO A 171 17.46 -2.40 -12.30
N TYR A 172 16.63 -1.38 -12.02
CA TYR A 172 15.21 -1.55 -11.70
C TYR A 172 14.41 -1.84 -12.97
N LEU A 173 14.37 -3.12 -13.36
CA LEU A 173 13.62 -3.60 -14.51
C LEU A 173 12.47 -4.49 -14.03
N LEU A 174 11.24 -4.05 -14.26
CA LEU A 174 10.05 -4.81 -13.90
C LEU A 174 9.61 -5.72 -15.06
N ASN A 175 8.80 -6.73 -14.76
CA ASN A 175 8.31 -7.68 -15.75
C ASN A 175 7.10 -7.10 -16.50
N TRP A 176 7.39 -6.33 -17.55
CA TRP A 176 6.42 -5.73 -18.45
C TRP A 176 6.12 -6.61 -19.66
N THR A 177 4.85 -6.68 -20.03
CA THR A 177 4.38 -7.24 -21.29
C THR A 177 3.34 -6.33 -21.91
N GLU A 178 3.26 -6.33 -23.24
CA GLU A 178 2.11 -5.75 -23.93
C GLU A 178 0.88 -6.63 -23.71
N GLY A 179 -0.29 -6.02 -23.56
CA GLY A 179 -1.57 -6.68 -23.43
C GLY A 179 -2.54 -6.30 -24.54
N PRO A 180 -3.74 -6.91 -24.57
CA PRO A 180 -4.83 -6.51 -25.47
C PRO A 180 -5.21 -5.03 -25.29
N ASP A 181 -5.93 -4.47 -26.26
CA ASP A 181 -6.50 -3.11 -26.22
C ASP A 181 -5.49 -2.00 -25.86
N ASP A 182 -4.26 -2.12 -26.38
CA ASP A 182 -3.16 -1.17 -26.17
C ASP A 182 -2.84 -0.93 -24.67
N THR A 183 -2.80 -2.03 -23.91
CA THR A 183 -2.43 -2.02 -22.50
C THR A 183 -0.98 -2.44 -22.27
N LEU A 184 -0.41 -1.97 -21.15
CA LEU A 184 0.84 -2.47 -20.60
C LEU A 184 0.51 -3.22 -19.30
N ILE A 185 1.02 -4.43 -19.18
CA ILE A 185 0.81 -5.30 -18.02
C ILE A 185 2.14 -5.45 -17.28
N CYS A 186 2.19 -5.00 -16.03
CA CYS A 186 3.35 -5.17 -15.15
C CYS A 186 3.07 -6.27 -14.14
N ARG A 187 3.93 -7.28 -14.08
CA ARG A 187 3.96 -8.28 -13.01
C ARG A 187 5.10 -7.91 -12.05
N ASN A 188 4.76 -7.72 -10.80
CA ASN A 188 5.75 -7.44 -9.75
C ASN A 188 5.49 -8.39 -8.58
N GLY A 189 6.53 -8.79 -7.86
CA GLY A 189 6.36 -9.68 -6.73
C GLY A 189 7.63 -9.85 -5.94
N ILE A 190 7.46 -10.41 -4.75
CA ILE A 190 8.56 -10.68 -3.83
C ILE A 190 8.27 -11.97 -3.06
N ASP A 191 9.26 -12.84 -3.01
CA ASP A 191 9.25 -14.08 -2.25
C ASP A 191 10.23 -13.95 -1.09
N MET A 192 9.77 -14.17 0.14
CA MET A 192 10.53 -13.85 1.33
C MET A 192 10.49 -14.97 2.36
N ILE A 193 11.62 -15.13 3.03
CA ILE A 193 11.73 -15.82 4.30
C ILE A 193 12.56 -14.95 5.24
N TYR A 194 12.04 -14.64 6.42
CA TYR A 194 12.71 -13.78 7.41
C TYR A 194 12.34 -14.19 8.84
N PRO A 195 13.14 -13.82 9.86
CA PRO A 195 12.82 -14.14 11.25
C PRO A 195 11.43 -13.66 11.66
N ASN A 196 10.65 -14.52 12.30
CA ASN A 196 9.29 -14.18 12.71
C ASN A 196 9.31 -13.24 13.92
N ALA A 197 8.60 -12.10 13.87
CA ALA A 197 8.46 -11.23 15.05
C ALA A 197 7.69 -11.89 16.20
N LEU A 198 6.86 -12.89 15.87
CA LEU A 198 6.08 -13.68 16.82
C LEU A 198 6.83 -15.00 17.09
N GLN A 199 7.86 -14.98 17.92
CA GLN A 199 8.63 -16.19 18.26
C GLN A 199 7.77 -17.21 19.02
N PRO A 200 7.87 -18.52 18.70
CA PRO A 200 6.92 -19.55 19.14
C PRO A 200 6.98 -19.89 20.64
N ASP A 201 8.08 -19.57 21.32
CA ASP A 201 8.24 -19.70 22.77
C ASP A 201 7.34 -18.70 23.54
N LYS A 202 7.12 -17.52 22.97
CA LYS A 202 6.27 -16.47 23.53
C LYS A 202 4.86 -16.45 22.93
N TRP A 203 4.74 -16.65 21.64
CA TRP A 203 3.51 -16.52 20.85
C TRP A 203 3.01 -17.88 20.39
N VAL A 204 2.74 -18.78 21.35
CA VAL A 204 2.49 -20.20 21.10
C VAL A 204 1.35 -20.44 20.12
N ARG A 205 0.29 -19.63 20.18
CA ARG A 205 -0.92 -19.80 19.36
C ARG A 205 -0.90 -18.93 18.11
N GLU A 206 -0.12 -17.87 18.08
CA GLU A 206 -0.07 -16.92 16.97
C GLU A 206 1.11 -17.16 16.01
N SER A 207 2.16 -17.82 16.50
CA SER A 207 3.37 -18.06 15.75
C SER A 207 3.21 -19.22 14.79
N SER A 208 3.49 -18.97 13.51
CA SER A 208 3.68 -19.99 12.48
C SER A 208 5.04 -20.71 12.56
N GLY A 209 5.87 -20.38 13.54
CA GLY A 209 7.24 -20.89 13.70
C GLY A 209 8.30 -19.78 13.73
N PRO A 210 9.59 -20.14 13.85
CA PRO A 210 10.68 -19.19 14.05
C PRO A 210 10.96 -18.29 12.84
N MET A 211 10.55 -18.71 11.63
CA MET A 211 10.70 -17.98 10.38
C MET A 211 9.33 -17.73 9.77
N ASN A 212 9.09 -16.52 9.28
CA ASN A 212 7.92 -16.21 8.46
C ASN A 212 8.28 -16.40 6.98
N ARG A 213 7.46 -17.18 6.26
CA ARG A 213 7.58 -17.38 4.81
C ARG A 213 6.37 -16.79 4.12
N VAL A 214 6.57 -15.78 3.28
CA VAL A 214 5.50 -15.03 2.63
C VAL A 214 5.89 -14.69 1.20
N SER A 215 4.92 -14.69 0.31
CA SER A 215 5.08 -14.18 -1.05
C SER A 215 3.95 -13.22 -1.39
N GLU A 216 4.27 -12.13 -2.08
CA GLU A 216 3.30 -11.15 -2.56
C GLU A 216 3.47 -10.96 -4.07
N HIS A 217 2.35 -10.95 -4.80
CA HIS A 217 2.32 -10.89 -6.25
C HIS A 217 1.30 -9.84 -6.68
N PHE A 218 1.71 -8.98 -7.61
CA PHE A 218 0.93 -7.88 -8.14
C PHE A 218 0.90 -7.98 -9.67
N ILE A 219 -0.28 -7.75 -10.23
CA ILE A 219 -0.48 -7.56 -11.66
C ILE A 219 -1.12 -6.19 -11.82
N TYR A 220 -0.46 -5.28 -12.52
CA TYR A 220 -1.00 -3.97 -12.88
C TYR A 220 -1.33 -3.96 -14.37
N THR A 221 -2.48 -3.40 -14.72
CA THR A 221 -2.84 -3.11 -16.11
C THR A 221 -3.07 -1.61 -16.25
N ILE A 222 -2.28 -0.97 -17.13
CA ILE A 222 -2.40 0.45 -17.50
C ILE A 222 -2.59 0.59 -19.01
N LYS A 223 -3.12 1.72 -19.47
CA LYS A 223 -3.18 2.04 -20.90
C LYS A 223 -1.83 2.59 -21.35
N ARG A 224 -1.32 2.14 -22.50
CA ARG A 224 -0.06 2.66 -23.07
C ARG A 224 -0.11 4.17 -23.27
N LYS A 225 -1.19 4.67 -23.87
CA LYS A 225 -1.37 6.12 -24.11
C LYS A 225 -1.24 6.99 -22.85
N ASP A 226 -1.61 6.45 -21.68
CA ASP A 226 -1.52 7.16 -20.41
C ASP A 226 -0.06 7.17 -19.92
N ALA A 227 0.67 6.05 -20.08
CA ALA A 227 2.11 5.97 -19.81
C ALA A 227 2.91 6.94 -20.70
N GLU A 228 2.53 7.09 -21.96
CA GLU A 228 3.17 7.99 -22.92
C GLU A 228 2.80 9.46 -22.74
N ASN A 229 1.77 9.77 -21.93
CA ASN A 229 1.29 11.14 -21.72
C ASN A 229 2.18 11.95 -20.76
N PRO A 230 2.88 13.01 -21.24
CA PRO A 230 3.80 13.82 -20.42
C PRO A 230 3.09 14.76 -19.44
N ASN A 231 1.76 14.87 -19.49
CA ASN A 231 0.99 15.75 -18.60
C ASN A 231 0.35 15.00 -17.42
N MET A 232 0.58 13.69 -17.32
CA MET A 232 -0.20 12.82 -16.45
C MET A 232 0.65 12.30 -15.30
N THR A 233 0.63 12.97 -14.15
CA THR A 233 1.51 12.66 -13.01
C THR A 233 1.10 11.43 -12.19
N HIS A 234 -0.02 10.79 -12.54
CA HIS A 234 -0.50 9.54 -11.95
C HIS A 234 -1.12 8.67 -13.04
N LEU A 235 -0.92 7.36 -12.97
CA LEU A 235 -1.47 6.36 -13.88
C LEU A 235 -2.61 5.57 -13.20
N PRO A 236 -3.87 5.83 -13.58
CA PRO A 236 -4.98 4.95 -13.24
C PRO A 236 -4.70 3.54 -13.73
N HIS A 237 -4.95 2.58 -12.87
CA HIS A 237 -4.74 1.18 -13.13
C HIS A 237 -5.83 0.36 -12.45
N VAL A 238 -6.04 -0.82 -12.99
CA VAL A 238 -6.73 -1.92 -12.32
C VAL A 238 -5.75 -3.08 -12.24
N GLY A 239 -5.88 -3.89 -11.21
CA GLY A 239 -4.92 -4.96 -10.97
C GLY A 239 -5.44 -6.06 -10.08
N ALA A 240 -4.58 -7.04 -9.88
CA ALA A 240 -4.78 -8.13 -8.95
C ALA A 240 -3.60 -8.21 -7.97
N TRP A 241 -3.92 -8.40 -6.70
CA TRP A 241 -2.93 -8.74 -5.68
C TRP A 241 -3.23 -10.14 -5.16
N SER A 242 -2.18 -10.92 -4.97
CA SER A 242 -2.27 -12.23 -4.37
C SER A 242 -1.14 -12.40 -3.38
N ARG A 243 -1.45 -13.03 -2.26
CA ARG A 243 -0.50 -13.24 -1.17
C ARG A 243 -0.63 -14.65 -0.65
N ILE A 244 0.51 -15.31 -0.48
CA ILE A 244 0.62 -16.57 0.26
C ILE A 244 1.32 -16.22 1.56
N THR A 245 0.70 -16.56 2.68
CA THR A 245 1.22 -16.23 4.02
C THR A 245 0.78 -17.32 4.99
N PRO A 246 1.51 -17.58 6.09
CA PRO A 246 1.03 -18.51 7.11
C PRO A 246 -0.33 -18.05 7.66
N TRP A 247 -0.97 -18.91 8.45
CA TRP A 247 -2.16 -18.53 9.20
C TRP A 247 -1.99 -17.18 9.90
N LEU A 248 -3.01 -16.34 9.85
CA LEU A 248 -2.91 -15.01 10.45
C LEU A 248 -2.77 -15.16 11.97
N PRO A 249 -1.95 -14.34 12.63
CA PRO A 249 -1.70 -14.45 14.07
C PRO A 249 -2.98 -14.55 14.91
N TRP A 250 -3.96 -13.71 14.60
CA TRP A 250 -5.23 -13.65 15.32
C TRP A 250 -6.14 -14.87 15.08
N MET A 251 -5.85 -15.73 14.10
CA MET A 251 -6.57 -16.99 13.92
C MET A 251 -6.20 -18.05 14.97
N LEU A 252 -5.12 -17.84 15.74
CA LEU A 252 -4.69 -18.73 16.83
C LEU A 252 -4.39 -20.17 16.38
N MET A 253 -3.81 -20.32 15.18
CA MET A 253 -3.52 -21.62 14.56
C MET A 253 -2.16 -22.21 14.96
N GLY A 254 -1.29 -21.42 15.59
CA GLY A 254 0.10 -21.76 15.89
C GLY A 254 0.81 -22.33 14.66
N GLN A 255 1.50 -23.44 14.88
CA GLN A 255 2.26 -24.15 13.85
C GLN A 255 1.42 -25.20 13.10
N ALA A 256 0.09 -25.04 13.03
CA ALA A 256 -0.77 -25.93 12.26
C ALA A 256 -0.38 -25.93 10.78
N GLU A 257 -0.43 -27.10 10.14
CA GLU A 257 -0.14 -27.20 8.71
C GLU A 257 -1.12 -26.37 7.88
N GLY A 258 -0.62 -25.81 6.79
CA GLY A 258 -1.39 -24.96 5.88
C GLY A 258 -1.00 -23.50 5.90
N HIS A 259 -1.79 -22.68 5.21
CA HIS A 259 -1.53 -21.27 4.99
C HIS A 259 -2.78 -20.54 4.47
N ILE A 260 -2.69 -19.22 4.38
CA ILE A 260 -3.67 -18.36 3.73
C ILE A 260 -3.21 -18.02 2.31
N SER A 261 -4.13 -18.09 1.36
CA SER A 261 -3.99 -17.52 0.02
C SER A 261 -5.00 -16.40 -0.21
N TYR A 262 -4.52 -15.20 -0.53
CA TYR A 262 -5.34 -14.05 -0.89
C TYR A 262 -5.53 -13.99 -2.40
N PHE A 263 -6.77 -13.76 -2.83
CA PHE A 263 -7.09 -13.42 -4.22
C PHE A 263 -7.91 -12.15 -4.23
N THR A 264 -7.28 -11.03 -4.62
CA THR A 264 -7.91 -9.71 -4.58
C THR A 264 -7.73 -8.96 -5.89
N THR A 265 -8.62 -8.01 -6.13
CA THR A 265 -8.44 -6.95 -7.12
C THR A 265 -8.14 -5.64 -6.42
N PHE A 266 -7.46 -4.73 -7.11
CA PHE A 266 -7.19 -3.39 -6.63
C PHE A 266 -7.27 -2.36 -7.74
N GLY A 267 -7.37 -1.10 -7.34
CA GLY A 267 -7.36 0.03 -8.26
C GLY A 267 -7.17 1.34 -7.51
N THR A 268 -7.33 2.45 -8.23
CA THR A 268 -7.28 3.80 -7.65
C THR A 268 -8.67 4.38 -7.52
N LEU A 269 -8.94 5.07 -6.41
CA LEU A 269 -10.17 5.83 -6.16
C LEU A 269 -9.90 7.34 -6.24
N PRO A 270 -10.24 8.01 -7.36
CA PRO A 270 -9.87 9.42 -7.59
C PRO A 270 -10.47 10.42 -6.59
N GLY A 271 -11.66 10.12 -6.03
CA GLY A 271 -12.31 10.93 -5.01
C GLY A 271 -11.75 10.74 -3.60
N GLY A 272 -10.74 9.88 -3.43
CA GLY A 272 -10.08 9.65 -2.15
C GLY A 272 -11.02 9.04 -1.13
N VAL A 273 -11.09 9.63 0.06
CA VAL A 273 -11.98 9.19 1.14
C VAL A 273 -13.46 9.18 0.70
N LYS A 274 -13.87 10.07 -0.21
CA LYS A 274 -15.27 10.19 -0.65
C LYS A 274 -15.77 8.99 -1.45
N ASP A 275 -14.86 8.26 -2.08
CA ASP A 275 -15.17 7.08 -2.90
C ASP A 275 -15.11 5.78 -2.08
N LEU A 276 -14.60 5.83 -0.83
CA LEU A 276 -14.58 4.68 0.08
C LEU A 276 -15.97 4.46 0.69
N LYS A 277 -16.27 3.20 1.01
CA LYS A 277 -17.51 2.87 1.73
C LYS A 277 -17.55 3.55 3.10
N PRO A 278 -18.69 4.10 3.54
CA PRO A 278 -18.79 4.80 4.82
C PRO A 278 -18.36 3.95 6.02
N ASP A 279 -18.77 2.69 6.08
CA ASP A 279 -18.42 1.75 7.16
C ASP A 279 -16.91 1.48 7.24
N LEU A 280 -16.23 1.42 6.09
CA LEU A 280 -14.79 1.24 5.98
C LEU A 280 -14.03 2.49 6.47
N VAL A 281 -14.54 3.68 6.16
CA VAL A 281 -14.01 4.95 6.66
C VAL A 281 -14.18 5.06 8.18
N GLU A 282 -15.35 4.67 8.70
CA GLU A 282 -15.63 4.64 10.14
C GLU A 282 -14.72 3.64 10.87
N ALA A 283 -14.55 2.44 10.33
CA ALA A 283 -13.65 1.44 10.90
C ALA A 283 -12.19 1.92 10.93
N ALA A 284 -11.71 2.55 9.87
CA ALA A 284 -10.37 3.13 9.83
C ALA A 284 -10.20 4.27 10.85
N ARG A 285 -11.20 5.15 10.96
CA ARG A 285 -11.20 6.23 11.96
C ARG A 285 -11.18 5.71 13.39
N ALA A 286 -11.87 4.60 13.65
CA ALA A 286 -11.86 3.94 14.95
C ALA A 286 -10.51 3.29 15.30
N VAL A 287 -9.72 2.88 14.30
CA VAL A 287 -8.34 2.44 14.52
C VAL A 287 -7.45 3.64 14.79
N ASP A 288 -7.36 4.56 13.84
CA ASP A 288 -6.71 5.87 13.99
C ASP A 288 -7.07 6.76 12.77
N PRO A 289 -7.58 7.99 12.96
CA PRO A 289 -7.90 8.90 11.86
C PRO A 289 -6.74 9.14 10.87
N LYS A 290 -5.48 8.95 11.28
CA LYS A 290 -4.30 9.14 10.42
C LYS A 290 -4.28 8.21 9.20
N PHE A 291 -4.98 7.08 9.22
CA PHE A 291 -5.04 6.15 8.09
C PHE A 291 -5.82 6.72 6.90
N LEU A 292 -6.61 7.79 7.10
CA LEU A 292 -7.40 8.44 6.05
C LEU A 292 -6.61 9.49 5.23
N SER A 293 -5.30 9.56 5.38
CA SER A 293 -4.42 10.42 4.57
C SER A 293 -2.98 9.88 4.55
N ALA A 294 -2.24 10.23 3.50
CA ALA A 294 -0.85 9.81 3.37
C ALA A 294 0.04 10.58 4.37
N PRO A 295 1.17 10.00 4.80
CA PRO A 295 2.20 10.75 5.52
C PRO A 295 2.62 12.03 4.80
N THR A 296 2.79 13.13 5.54
CA THR A 296 3.35 14.38 5.02
C THR A 296 4.87 14.40 5.13
N GLU A 297 5.43 13.67 6.09
CA GLU A 297 6.87 13.53 6.34
C GLU A 297 7.33 12.08 6.23
N ASP A 298 8.62 11.91 5.95
CA ASP A 298 9.26 10.60 5.95
C ASP A 298 9.72 10.23 7.36
N TYR A 299 9.18 9.14 7.89
CA TYR A 299 9.55 8.57 9.18
C TYR A 299 9.59 7.04 9.06
N GLY A 300 10.03 6.39 10.13
CA GLY A 300 10.16 4.94 10.15
C GLY A 300 10.73 4.44 11.46
N PRO A 301 11.18 3.17 11.49
CA PRO A 301 11.30 2.26 10.35
C PRO A 301 9.95 1.76 9.81
N SER A 302 9.95 1.23 8.59
CA SER A 302 8.81 0.45 8.09
C SER A 302 8.85 -0.96 8.64
N LEU A 303 7.75 -1.34 9.29
CA LEU A 303 7.59 -2.59 10.01
C LEU A 303 6.73 -3.56 9.19
N SER A 304 7.00 -4.85 9.36
CA SER A 304 6.08 -5.89 8.92
C SER A 304 4.79 -5.86 9.74
N SER A 305 3.70 -6.40 9.19
CA SER A 305 2.45 -6.55 9.95
C SER A 305 2.61 -7.45 11.19
N LEU A 306 3.59 -8.36 11.22
CA LEU A 306 3.90 -9.19 12.37
C LEU A 306 4.58 -8.40 13.49
N GLU A 307 5.48 -7.48 13.17
CA GLU A 307 6.06 -6.56 14.16
C GLU A 307 5.02 -5.59 14.71
N ASN A 308 4.13 -5.05 13.85
CA ASN A 308 3.01 -4.24 14.30
C ASN A 308 2.10 -5.04 15.24
N TYR A 309 1.79 -6.30 14.89
CA TYR A 309 1.04 -7.20 15.77
C TYR A 309 1.74 -7.40 17.11
N ALA A 310 3.04 -7.70 17.11
CA ALA A 310 3.81 -7.92 18.33
C ALA A 310 3.86 -6.69 19.26
N ARG A 311 3.78 -5.48 18.70
CA ARG A 311 3.78 -4.21 19.45
C ARG A 311 2.40 -3.84 20.01
N GLN A 312 1.33 -4.23 19.32
CA GLN A 312 -0.02 -3.77 19.62
C GLN A 312 -0.88 -4.82 20.33
N GLN A 313 -0.49 -6.09 20.25
CA GLN A 313 -1.24 -7.21 20.81
C GLN A 313 -0.44 -7.88 21.94
N THR A 314 -1.13 -8.69 22.74
CA THR A 314 -0.53 -9.56 23.75
C THR A 314 -0.74 -11.02 23.35
N PRO A 315 0.18 -11.94 23.69
CA PRO A 315 0.00 -13.36 23.42
C PRO A 315 -1.29 -13.89 24.07
N ALA A 316 -2.04 -14.67 23.31
CA ALA A 316 -3.25 -15.33 23.73
C ALA A 316 -2.93 -16.41 24.78
N PRO A 317 -3.81 -16.62 25.76
CA PRO A 317 -3.66 -17.73 26.70
C PRO A 317 -3.57 -19.08 25.98
N VAL A 318 -2.71 -19.96 26.51
CA VAL A 318 -2.54 -21.33 26.04
C VAL A 318 -3.31 -22.27 26.97
N PRO A 319 -4.45 -22.84 26.53
CA PRO A 319 -5.18 -23.80 27.35
C PRO A 319 -4.32 -25.04 27.69
N PRO A 320 -4.51 -25.66 28.87
CA PRO A 320 -3.82 -26.91 29.19
C PRO A 320 -4.06 -27.98 28.13
N GLY A 321 -2.99 -28.57 27.61
CA GLY A 321 -3.06 -29.60 26.56
C GLY A 321 -3.39 -29.06 25.16
N TRP A 322 -3.42 -27.73 24.96
CA TRP A 322 -3.61 -27.15 23.64
C TRP A 322 -2.51 -27.60 22.68
N THR A 323 -2.92 -27.98 21.47
CA THR A 323 -2.03 -28.29 20.36
C THR A 323 -2.56 -27.62 19.10
N PRO A 324 -1.69 -27.28 18.13
CA PRO A 324 -2.15 -26.74 16.85
C PRO A 324 -3.16 -27.69 16.18
N PRO A 325 -4.24 -27.17 15.56
CA PRO A 325 -5.24 -28.02 14.91
C PRO A 325 -4.60 -28.84 13.79
N GLN A 326 -4.87 -30.15 13.78
CA GLN A 326 -4.32 -31.08 12.81
C GLN A 326 -5.16 -31.08 11.52
N ALA A 327 -4.52 -31.34 10.40
CA ALA A 327 -5.22 -31.61 9.15
C ALA A 327 -6.05 -32.90 9.26
N PRO A 328 -7.19 -33.01 8.55
CA PRO A 328 -7.92 -34.27 8.47
C PRO A 328 -7.04 -35.39 7.86
N PRO A 329 -7.38 -36.67 8.06
CA PRO A 329 -6.69 -37.77 7.40
C PRO A 329 -6.87 -37.68 5.88
N VAL A 330 -5.94 -38.27 5.13
CA VAL A 330 -6.02 -38.37 3.66
C VAL A 330 -7.37 -38.98 3.25
N PRO A 331 -8.13 -38.35 2.33
CA PRO A 331 -9.40 -38.90 1.87
C PRO A 331 -9.24 -40.30 1.29
N SER A 332 -10.04 -41.26 1.76
CA SER A 332 -10.07 -42.60 1.17
C SER A 332 -10.88 -42.58 -0.13
N PHE A 333 -10.24 -42.90 -1.25
CA PHE A 333 -10.96 -43.12 -2.50
C PHE A 333 -11.30 -44.62 -2.62
N PRO A 334 -12.57 -44.98 -2.93
CA PRO A 334 -12.89 -46.36 -3.24
C PRO A 334 -12.02 -46.81 -4.42
N LYS A 335 -11.40 -47.98 -4.31
CA LYS A 335 -10.63 -48.56 -5.41
C LYS A 335 -11.56 -48.65 -6.62
N LYS A 336 -11.14 -48.12 -7.78
CA LYS A 336 -11.87 -48.36 -9.03
C LYS A 336 -12.00 -49.87 -9.22
N PRO A 337 -13.19 -50.40 -9.56
CA PRO A 337 -13.32 -51.78 -9.99
C PRO A 337 -12.33 -52.04 -11.12
N ALA A 338 -11.66 -53.19 -11.05
CA ALA A 338 -10.69 -53.63 -12.05
C ALA A 338 -11.31 -53.77 -13.45
#